data_AF-A0A926Q412-F1
#
_entry.id   AF-A0A926Q412-F1
#
_cell.length_a   1.000
_cell.length_b   1.000
_cell.length_c   1.000
_cell.angle_alpha   90.00
_cell.angle_beta   90.00
_cell.angle_gamma   90.00
#
_symmetry.space_group_name_H-M   'P 1'
#
loop_
_entity.id
_entity.type
_entity.pdbx_description
1 polymer ?
#
loop_
_entity_poly.entity_id
_entity_poly.type
_entity_poly.pdbx_seq_one_letter_code
_entity_poly.pdbx_strand_id
1 'polypeptide(L)'
;MKRIIVDYKKLTNEILALLVEKYPDGYGDDDIIKFRNANNEAVEALEVRTEDAIYLVKVSTRLANTMENFDEDEDNFDSGEIDRAVEIPDNPEDDDA
;
A
#
# COMPACT_ATOMS: atom_id res chain seq x y z
N MET A 1 2.30 9.81 13.44
CA MET A 1 2.38 9.44 12.01
C MET A 1 1.53 8.22 11.76
N LYS A 2 0.64 8.27 10.77
CA LYS A 2 -0.26 7.16 10.42
C LYS A 2 0.46 6.22 9.44
N ARG A 3 0.25 4.90 9.61
CA ARG A 3 0.73 3.87 8.67
C ARG A 3 -0.47 3.29 7.94
N ILE A 4 -0.46 3.35 6.62
CA ILE A 4 -1.57 2.94 5.77
C ILE A 4 -1.09 1.78 4.90
N ILE A 5 -1.71 0.61 5.06
CA ILE A 5 -1.43 -0.55 4.21
C ILE A 5 -2.34 -0.46 2.99
N VAL A 6 -1.75 -0.43 1.80
CA VAL A 6 -2.46 -0.31 0.53
C VAL A 6 -2.19 -1.56 -0.30
N ASP A 7 -3.26 -2.28 -0.65
CA ASP A 7 -3.17 -3.39 -1.60
C ASP A 7 -3.14 -2.87 -3.03
N TYR A 8 -2.61 -3.67 -3.96
CA TYR A 8 -2.59 -3.33 -5.40
C TYR A 8 -3.96 -2.86 -5.93
N LYS A 9 -5.05 -3.51 -5.48
CA LYS A 9 -6.42 -3.17 -5.88
C LYS A 9 -6.90 -1.80 -5.39
N LYS A 10 -6.26 -1.25 -4.35
CA LYS A 10 -6.57 0.03 -3.73
C LYS A 10 -5.50 1.09 -4.05
N LEU A 11 -4.58 0.79 -4.97
CA LEU A 11 -3.60 1.76 -5.44
C LEU A 11 -4.32 2.88 -6.18
N THR A 12 -4.03 4.11 -5.78
CA THR A 12 -4.34 5.29 -6.56
C THR A 12 -3.15 5.62 -7.47
N ASN A 13 -3.40 6.30 -8.59
CA ASN A 13 -2.34 6.75 -9.49
C ASN A 13 -1.28 7.59 -8.78
N GLU A 14 -1.66 8.32 -7.72
CA GLU A 14 -0.74 9.09 -6.89
C GLU A 14 0.31 8.21 -6.18
N ILE A 15 -0.12 7.12 -5.55
CA ILE A 15 0.81 6.20 -4.85
C ILE A 15 1.67 5.45 -5.85
N LEU A 16 1.11 5.10 -7.02
CA LEU A 16 1.86 4.44 -8.08
C LEU A 16 2.94 5.38 -8.66
N ALA A 17 2.61 6.64 -8.89
CA ALA A 17 3.57 7.65 -9.32
C ALA A 17 4.72 7.80 -8.32
N LEU A 18 4.40 7.88 -7.01
CA LEU A 18 5.44 7.93 -5.97
C LEU A 18 6.35 6.70 -5.94
N LEU A 19 5.81 5.52 -6.23
CA LEU A 19 6.62 4.31 -6.36
C LEU A 19 7.53 4.35 -7.58
N VAL A 20 7.04 4.78 -8.74
CA VAL A 20 7.85 4.92 -9.97
C VAL A 20 8.92 6.01 -9.81
N GLU A 21 8.58 7.14 -9.18
CA GLU A 21 9.55 8.21 -8.91
C GLU A 21 10.64 7.77 -7.93
N LYS A 22 10.29 6.96 -6.94
CA LYS A 22 11.25 6.45 -5.95
C LYS A 22 12.08 5.29 -6.48
N TYR A 23 11.49 4.46 -7.35
CA TYR A 23 12.07 3.25 -7.91
C TYR A 23 12.01 3.28 -9.44
N PRO A 24 12.69 4.23 -10.10
CA PRO A 24 12.63 4.39 -11.56
C PRO A 24 13.25 3.20 -12.30
N ASP A 25 14.23 2.53 -11.69
CA ASP A 25 14.87 1.33 -12.20
C ASP A 25 14.20 0.03 -11.68
N GLY A 26 13.03 0.15 -11.03
CA GLY A 26 12.38 -0.94 -10.31
C GLY A 26 12.87 -1.09 -8.86
N TYR A 27 12.30 -2.06 -8.15
CA TYR A 27 12.61 -2.37 -6.74
C TYR A 27 13.28 -3.73 -6.62
N GLY A 28 14.23 -3.86 -5.68
CA GLY A 28 14.89 -5.12 -5.36
C GLY A 28 14.30 -5.81 -4.13
N ASP A 29 14.75 -7.04 -3.84
CA ASP A 29 14.40 -7.74 -2.60
C ASP A 29 14.80 -6.95 -1.34
N ASP A 30 15.87 -6.16 -1.40
CA ASP A 30 16.34 -5.29 -0.31
C ASP A 30 15.36 -4.14 0.00
N ASP A 31 14.53 -3.73 -0.96
CA ASP A 31 13.52 -2.69 -0.79
C ASP A 31 12.20 -3.23 -0.20
N ILE A 32 12.02 -4.55 -0.22
CA ILE A 32 10.79 -5.20 0.21
C ILE A 32 10.82 -5.39 1.74
N ILE A 33 9.87 -4.75 2.41
CA ILE A 33 9.62 -4.97 3.82
C ILE A 33 8.75 -6.21 4.00
N LYS A 34 9.28 -7.21 4.69
CA LYS A 34 8.56 -8.43 5.06
C LYS A 34 8.11 -8.36 6.51
N PHE A 35 6.81 -8.40 6.74
CA PHE A 35 6.23 -8.38 8.08
C PHE A 35 5.09 -9.39 8.21
N ARG A 36 4.72 -9.74 9.44
CA ARG A 36 3.52 -10.55 9.68
C ARG A 36 2.35 -9.66 10.05
N ASN A 37 1.21 -9.85 9.40
CA ASN A 37 -0.02 -9.13 9.74
C ASN A 37 -0.67 -9.71 11.01
N ALA A 38 -1.79 -9.13 11.44
CA ALA A 38 -2.56 -9.61 12.61
C ALA A 38 -3.08 -11.06 12.45
N ASN A 39 -3.18 -11.57 11.22
CA ASN A 39 -3.56 -12.96 10.93
C ASN A 39 -2.36 -13.91 10.88
N ASN A 40 -1.17 -13.45 11.26
CA ASN A 40 0.07 -14.22 11.24
C ASN A 40 0.55 -14.62 9.82
N GLU A 41 -0.02 -13.99 8.78
CA GLU A 41 0.35 -14.17 7.38
C GLU A 41 1.60 -13.34 7.06
N ALA A 42 2.51 -13.90 6.26
CA ALA A 42 3.67 -13.16 5.77
C ALA A 42 3.21 -12.19 4.66
N VAL A 43 3.48 -10.91 4.87
CA VAL A 43 3.14 -9.82 3.95
C VAL A 43 4.42 -9.14 3.50
N GLU A 44 4.51 -8.91 2.21
CA GLU A 44 5.62 -8.23 1.55
C GLU A 44 5.11 -6.89 1.00
N ALA A 45 5.78 -5.79 1.34
CA ALA A 45 5.34 -4.45 0.94
C ALA A 45 6.51 -3.49 0.69
N LEU A 46 6.31 -2.54 -0.23
CA LEU A 46 7.20 -1.40 -0.45
C LEU A 46 6.77 -0.22 0.41
N GLU A 47 7.73 0.40 1.10
CA GLU A 47 7.47 1.59 1.92
C GLU A 47 7.65 2.87 1.11
N VAL A 48 6.62 3.71 1.09
CA VAL A 48 6.65 5.07 0.55
C VAL A 48 6.28 6.04 1.66
N ARG A 49 7.11 7.05 1.89
CA ARG A 49 6.86 8.08 2.91
C ARG A 49 6.41 9.36 2.23
N THR A 50 5.27 9.87 2.67
CA THR A 50 4.82 11.23 2.35
C THR A 50 4.89 12.09 3.61
N GLU A 51 4.62 13.39 3.47
CA GLU A 51 4.62 14.33 4.60
C GLU A 51 3.51 14.00 5.63
N ASP A 52 2.40 13.41 5.16
CA ASP A 52 1.23 13.08 5.99
C ASP A 52 1.23 11.65 6.56
N ALA A 53 1.70 10.67 5.79
CA ALA A 53 1.56 9.26 6.13
C ALA A 53 2.68 8.37 5.55
N ILE A 54 2.81 7.18 6.12
CA ILE A 54 3.68 6.11 5.59
C ILE A 54 2.78 5.08 4.92
N TYR A 55 2.95 4.92 3.61
CA TYR A 55 2.24 3.94 2.80
C TYR A 55 3.07 2.66 2.67
N LEU A 56 2.44 1.52 2.98
CA LEU A 56 3.01 0.18 2.78
C LEU A 56 2.24 -0.48 1.65
N VAL A 57 2.79 -0.42 0.44
CA VAL A 57 2.16 -0.96 -0.76
C VAL A 57 2.47 -2.44 -0.85
N LYS A 58 1.45 -3.30 -0.71
CA LYS A 58 1.64 -4.75 -0.78
C LYS A 58 2.10 -5.17 -2.16
N VAL A 59 3.27 -5.79 -2.19
CA VAL A 59 3.82 -6.41 -3.39
C VAL A 59 3.12 -7.75 -3.55
N SER A 60 2.27 -7.83 -4.57
CA SER A 60 1.78 -9.11 -5.07
C SER A 60 2.39 -9.36 -6.44
N THR A 61 2.35 -10.60 -6.92
CA THR A 61 2.83 -10.97 -8.26
C THR A 61 2.23 -10.10 -9.38
N ARG A 62 1.05 -9.49 -9.15
CA ARG A 62 0.40 -8.56 -10.07
C ARG A 62 1.05 -7.18 -10.12
N LEU A 63 1.55 -6.66 -8.99
CA LEU A 63 2.19 -5.34 -8.93
C LEU A 63 3.48 -5.31 -9.75
N ALA A 64 4.30 -6.36 -9.65
CA ALA A 64 5.53 -6.51 -10.43
C ALA A 64 5.25 -6.40 -11.93
N ASN A 65 4.24 -7.15 -12.42
CA ASN A 65 3.81 -7.09 -13.81
C ASN A 65 3.28 -5.69 -14.18
N THR A 66 2.46 -5.05 -13.34
CA THR A 66 1.92 -3.73 -13.67
C THR A 66 3.00 -2.65 -13.71
N MET A 67 4.01 -2.71 -12.84
CA MET A 67 5.15 -1.76 -12.90
C MET A 67 5.96 -1.91 -14.18
N GLU A 68 6.19 -3.14 -14.66
CA GLU A 68 6.87 -3.38 -15.92
C GLU A 68 6.03 -3.01 -17.16
N ASN A 69 4.70 -3.02 -17.05
CA ASN A 69 3.76 -2.76 -18.17
C ASN A 69 3.06 -1.38 -18.07
N PHE A 70 3.39 -0.54 -17.09
CA PHE A 70 2.72 0.75 -16.88
C PHE A 70 2.94 1.74 -18.04
N ASP A 71 3.92 1.48 -18.91
CA ASP A 71 4.16 2.24 -20.13
C ASP A 71 3.22 1.87 -21.31
N GLU A 72 2.48 0.75 -21.28
CA GLU A 72 1.79 0.24 -22.50
C GLU A 72 0.26 0.02 -22.43
N ASP A 73 -0.40 -0.02 -21.27
CA ASP A 73 -1.87 -0.22 -21.25
C ASP A 73 -2.56 0.56 -20.10
N GLU A 74 -3.13 1.72 -20.46
CA GLU A 74 -3.93 2.62 -19.61
C GLU A 74 -5.31 2.02 -19.20
N ASP A 75 -5.64 0.80 -19.60
CA ASP A 75 -7.02 0.30 -19.68
C ASP A 75 -7.38 -0.92 -18.78
N ASN A 76 -6.75 -1.10 -17.61
CA ASN A 76 -7.17 -2.21 -16.71
C ASN A 76 -7.27 -1.90 -15.22
N PHE A 77 -7.50 -0.63 -14.84
CA PHE A 77 -7.97 -0.32 -13.49
C PHE A 77 -9.46 -0.68 -13.35
N ASP A 78 -9.73 -1.98 -13.24
CA ASP A 78 -11.05 -2.49 -12.89
C ASP A 78 -11.40 -2.06 -11.45
N SER A 79 -12.31 -1.08 -11.41
CA SER A 79 -12.98 -0.47 -10.27
C SER A 79 -13.68 -1.51 -9.37
N GLY A 80 -12.89 -2.27 -8.61
CA GLY A 80 -13.40 -3.29 -7.69
C GLY A 80 -13.70 -2.76 -6.29
N GLU A 81 -14.91 -2.23 -6.13
CA GLU A 81 -15.77 -2.24 -4.91
C GLU A 81 -15.14 -1.75 -3.57
N ILE A 82 -15.60 -0.58 -3.14
CA ILE A 82 -15.30 0.03 -1.83
C ILE A 82 -15.96 -0.82 -0.72
N ASP A 83 -15.24 -1.81 -0.20
CA ASP A 83 -15.62 -2.47 1.04
C ASP A 83 -14.77 -1.99 2.22
N ARG A 84 -15.44 -1.19 3.05
CA ARG A 84 -15.23 -0.88 4.47
C ARG A 84 -13.80 -0.49 4.88
N ALA A 85 -13.58 0.82 4.96
CA ALA A 85 -12.71 1.37 5.99
C ALA A 85 -13.24 0.90 7.36
N VAL A 86 -12.51 0.00 8.01
CA VAL A 86 -12.71 -0.28 9.43
C VAL A 86 -12.14 0.93 10.18
N GLU A 87 -13.00 1.90 10.47
CA GLU A 87 -12.74 2.88 11.51
C GLU A 87 -12.77 2.14 12.85
N ILE A 88 -11.60 1.96 13.45
CA ILE A 88 -11.50 1.58 14.86
C ILE A 88 -11.76 2.88 15.64
N PRO A 89 -12.84 2.99 16.43
CA PRO A 89 -13.02 4.16 17.29
C PRO A 89 -11.94 4.17 18.37
N ASP A 90 -11.14 5.23 18.37
CA ASP A 90 -10.22 5.58 19.45
C ASP A 90 -11.07 6.14 20.59
N ASN A 91 -11.39 5.33 21.60
CA ASN A 91 -12.12 5.79 22.77
C ASN A 91 -11.21 5.78 24.02
N PRO A 92 -10.49 6.88 24.30
CA PRO A 92 -9.98 7.16 25.63
C PRO A 92 -10.91 8.17 26.33
N GLU A 93 -11.95 7.69 27.01
CA GLU A 93 -12.65 8.49 28.03
C GLU A 93 -12.65 7.71 29.34
N ASP A 94 -11.63 8.02 30.14
CA ASP A 94 -11.70 8.49 31.53
C ASP A 94 -13.12 8.55 32.14
N ASP A 95 -13.34 7.82 33.24
CA ASP A 95 -14.38 8.16 34.22
C ASP A 95 -13.75 8.05 35.62
N ASP A 96 -13.36 9.21 36.13
CA ASP A 96 -13.09 9.54 37.53
C ASP A 96 -14.25 9.06 38.44
N ALA A 97 -13.96 8.22 39.44
CA ALA A 97 -14.75 8.10 40.69
C ALA A 97 -13.93 7.50 41.84
#